data_AF-G6AWU7-F1
#
_entry.id   AF-G6AWU7-F1
#
_cell.length_a   1.000
_cell.length_b   1.000
_cell.length_c   1.000
_cell.angle_alpha   90.00
_cell.angle_beta   90.00
_cell.angle_gamma   90.00
#
_symmetry.space_group_name_H-M   'P 1'
#
loop_
_entity.id
_entity.type
_entity.pdbx_description
1 polymer ?
#
loop_
_entity_poly.entity_id
_entity_poly.type
_entity_poly.pdbx_seq_one_letter_code
_entity_poly.pdbx_strand_id
1 'polypeptide(L)'
;MKKIKLSNGVEIQQLGYGVYQVEPDECERCVLDALSVGYRMIDTAQAYLNEEAVGNAWKKNGVNRDDIFLVSKVWHSSSNNF
;
A
#
# COMPACT_ATOMS: atom_id res chain seq x y z
N MET A 1 -4.78 -15.40 -0.53
CA MET A 1 -4.27 -15.16 0.84
C MET A 1 -5.43 -15.09 1.81
N LYS A 2 -5.25 -15.52 3.07
CA LYS A 2 -6.31 -15.47 4.09
C LYS A 2 -6.69 -14.02 4.41
N LYS A 3 -7.98 -13.75 4.56
CA LYS A 3 -8.53 -12.47 4.99
C LYS A 3 -9.04 -12.55 6.43
N ILE A 4 -9.10 -11.41 7.11
CA ILE A 4 -9.68 -11.23 8.44
C ILE A 4 -10.76 -10.17 8.33
N LYS A 5 -11.88 -10.36 9.03
CA LYS A 5 -12.95 -9.37 9.13
C LYS A 5 -12.66 -8.42 10.28
N LEU A 6 -12.58 -7.13 9.97
CA LEU A 6 -12.47 -6.05 10.95
C LEU A 6 -13.81 -5.84 11.68
N SER A 7 -13.80 -5.11 12.79
CA SER A 7 -14.99 -4.83 13.61
C SER A 7 -16.08 -4.07 12.85
N ASN A 8 -15.71 -3.31 11.81
CA ASN A 8 -16.62 -2.61 10.91
C ASN A 8 -17.13 -3.47 9.74
N GLY A 9 -16.85 -4.78 9.73
CA GLY A 9 -17.28 -5.72 8.69
C GLY A 9 -16.42 -5.76 7.43
N VAL A 10 -15.47 -4.84 7.27
CA VAL A 10 -14.53 -4.82 6.14
C VAL A 10 -13.56 -6.00 6.23
N GLU A 11 -13.26 -6.63 5.10
CA GLU A 11 -12.24 -7.68 5.02
C GLU A 11 -10.89 -7.10 4.64
N ILE A 12 -9.84 -7.47 5.37
CA ILE A 12 -8.44 -7.12 5.11
C ILE A 12 -7.60 -8.39 4.96
N GLN A 13 -6.56 -8.37 4.12
CA GLN A 13 -5.61 -9.48 4.04
C GLN A 13 -4.87 -9.64 5.38
N GLN A 14 -4.71 -10.87 5.85
CA GLN A 14 -3.94 -11.16 7.06
C GLN A 14 -2.45 -10.82 6.91
N LEU A 15 -1.96 -10.81 5.66
CA LEU A 15 -0.59 -10.50 5.29
C LEU A 15 -0.59 -9.36 4.28
N GLY A 16 0.25 -8.35 4.51
CA GLY A 16 0.50 -7.26 3.57
C GLY A 16 1.98 -6.95 3.43
N TYR A 17 2.30 -6.14 2.42
CA TYR A 17 3.64 -5.67 2.12
C TYR A 17 3.79 -4.22 2.58
N GLY A 18 4.68 -3.98 3.55
CA GLY A 18 4.97 -2.65 4.05
C GLY A 18 6.19 -2.04 3.34
N VAL A 19 6.08 -0.77 2.97
CA VAL A 19 7.22 0.03 2.50
C VAL A 19 7.61 1.05 3.56
N TYR A 20 8.91 1.29 3.74
CA TYR A 20 9.42 2.26 4.71
C TYR A 20 10.71 2.89 4.21
N GLN A 21 10.68 4.22 3.97
CA GLN A 21 11.85 5.05 3.64
C GLN A 21 12.82 4.45 2.61
N VAL A 22 12.27 3.72 1.64
CA VAL A 22 12.98 3.28 0.44
C VAL A 22 12.88 4.36 -0.62
N GLU A 23 13.96 4.54 -1.38
CA GLU A 23 14.01 5.49 -2.49
C GLU A 23 12.87 5.21 -3.49
N PRO A 24 12.32 6.24 -4.17
CA PRO A 24 11.11 6.06 -4.98
C PRO A 24 11.21 5.01 -6.09
N ASP A 25 12.35 4.92 -6.78
CA ASP A 25 12.59 3.94 -7.84
C ASP A 25 12.61 2.50 -7.29
N GLU A 26 13.27 2.31 -6.16
CA GLU A 26 13.33 1.03 -5.46
C GLU A 26 11.97 0.66 -4.83
N CYS A 27 11.24 1.65 -4.31
CA CYS A 27 9.89 1.48 -3.80
C CYS A 27 8.95 0.94 -4.89
N GLU A 28 9.00 1.55 -6.08
CA GLU A 28 8.16 1.14 -7.19
C GLU A 28 8.46 -0.31 -7.61
N ARG A 29 9.74 -0.65 -7.75
CA ARG A 29 10.18 -2.02 -8.09
C ARG A 29 9.73 -3.02 -7.03
N CYS A 30 9.96 -2.72 -5.75
CA CYS A 30 9.58 -3.56 -4.62
C CYS A 30 8.08 -3.85 -4.58
N VAL A 31 7.24 -2.82 -4.78
CA VAL A 31 5.78 -2.97 -4.80
C VAL A 31 5.33 -3.77 -6.02
N LEU A 32 5.96 -3.55 -7.19
CA LEU A 32 5.68 -4.32 -8.40
C LEU A 32 5.98 -5.82 -8.19
N ASP A 33 7.11 -6.14 -7.57
CA ASP A 33 7.50 -7.51 -7.22
C ASP A 33 6.51 -8.12 -6.22
N ALA A 34 6.14 -7.39 -5.17
CA ALA A 34 5.17 -7.84 -4.17
C ALA A 34 3.81 -8.19 -4.81
N LEU A 35 3.28 -7.32 -5.67
CA LEU A 35 2.02 -7.58 -6.38
C LEU A 35 2.12 -8.81 -7.30
N SER A 36 3.27 -8.98 -7.96
CA SER A 36 3.56 -10.08 -8.89
C SER A 36 3.62 -11.44 -8.18
N VAL A 37 4.12 -11.49 -6.95
CA VAL A 37 4.14 -12.73 -6.13
C VAL A 37 2.86 -12.95 -5.31
N GLY A 38 1.84 -12.10 -5.51
CA GLY A 38 0.49 -12.34 -5.01
C GLY A 38 0.08 -11.53 -3.78
N TYR A 39 0.89 -10.56 -3.31
CA TYR A 39 0.43 -9.63 -2.28
C TYR A 39 -0.78 -8.84 -2.79
N ARG A 40 -1.75 -8.64 -1.90
CA ARG A 40 -2.99 -7.90 -2.18
C ARG A 40 -3.31 -6.85 -1.12
N MET A 41 -2.36 -6.61 -0.21
CA MET A 41 -2.39 -5.51 0.72
C MET A 41 -1.04 -4.81 0.70
N ILE A 42 -1.05 -3.50 0.48
CA ILE A 42 0.14 -2.64 0.47
C ILE A 42 -0.03 -1.57 1.55
N ASP A 43 0.98 -1.42 2.40
CA ASP A 43 1.00 -0.45 3.50
C ASP A 43 2.12 0.57 3.29
N THR A 44 1.75 1.85 3.25
CA THR A 44 2.67 2.99 3.12
C THR A 44 2.28 4.10 4.11
N ALA A 45 2.92 5.27 4.04
CA ALA A 45 2.56 6.46 4.78
C ALA A 45 3.00 7.72 4.05
N GLN A 46 2.28 8.82 4.27
CA GLN A 46 2.65 10.15 3.77
C GLN A 46 4.08 10.54 4.18
N ALA A 47 4.49 10.22 5.41
CA ALA A 47 5.81 10.53 5.95
C ALA A 47 6.97 9.82 5.24
N TYR A 48 6.69 8.80 4.42
CA TYR A 48 7.72 8.05 3.69
C TYR A 48 8.03 8.66 2.33
N LEU A 49 7.25 9.65 1.87
CA LEU A 49 7.46 10.40 0.63
C LEU A 49 7.57 9.52 -0.64
N ASN A 50 6.92 8.35 -0.63
CA ASN A 50 6.98 7.37 -1.72
C ASN A 50 5.60 6.84 -2.15
N GLU A 51 4.50 7.51 -1.78
CA GLU A 51 3.14 7.12 -2.17
C GLU A 51 2.93 7.15 -3.70
N GLU A 52 3.59 8.07 -4.41
CA GLU A 52 3.55 8.12 -5.87
C GLU A 52 4.16 6.87 -6.50
N ALA A 53 5.29 6.39 -5.96
CA ALA A 53 5.94 5.14 -6.41
C ALA A 53 5.03 3.93 -6.19
N VAL A 54 4.33 3.84 -5.04
CA VAL A 54 3.32 2.80 -4.79
C VAL A 54 2.20 2.84 -5.84
N GLY A 55 1.70 4.04 -6.15
CA GLY A 55 0.65 4.23 -7.16
C GLY A 55 1.09 3.86 -8.57
N ASN A 56 2.33 4.18 -8.93
CA ASN A 56 2.93 3.83 -10.23
C ASN A 56 3.12 2.32 -10.36
N ALA A 57 3.63 1.66 -9.32
CA ALA A 57 3.81 0.21 -9.29
C ALA A 57 2.48 -0.54 -9.49
N TRP A 58 1.42 -0.10 -8.81
CA TRP A 58 0.08 -0.67 -9.01
C TRP A 58 -0.40 -0.51 -10.46
N LYS A 59 -0.30 0.70 -11.03
CA LYS A 59 -0.69 0.95 -12.43
C LYS A 59 0.08 0.07 -13.41
N LYS A 60 1.39 -0.11 -13.20
CA LYS A 60 2.23 -0.96 -14.05
C LYS A 60 1.91 -2.45 -13.90
N ASN A 61 1.58 -2.91 -12.70
CA ASN A 61 1.24 -4.30 -12.45
C ASN A 61 -0.10 -4.70 -13.07
N GLY A 62 -1.10 -3.81 -13.05
CA GLY A 62 -2.39 -4.02 -13.68
C GLY A 62 -3.40 -4.86 -12.90
N VAL A 63 -3.11 -5.24 -11.64
CA VAL A 63 -4.12 -5.85 -10.75
C VAL A 63 -5.31 -4.90 -10.57
N ASN A 64 -6.55 -5.41 -10.62
CA ASN A 64 -7.74 -4.61 -10.44
C ASN A 64 -7.69 -3.85 -9.11
N ARG A 65 -8.16 -2.59 -9.11
CA ARG A 65 -8.14 -1.77 -7.89
C ARG A 65 -8.87 -2.43 -6.73
N ASP A 66 -10.00 -3.07 -7.00
CA ASP A 66 -10.86 -3.71 -5.99
C ASP A 66 -10.21 -4.94 -5.35
N ASP A 67 -9.17 -5.50 -5.97
CA ASP A 67 -8.40 -6.62 -5.43
C ASP A 67 -7.29 -6.16 -4.47
N ILE A 68 -7.05 -4.85 -4.33
CA ILE A 68 -5.98 -4.28 -3.49
C ILE A 68 -6.56 -3.57 -2.26
N PHE A 69 -6.09 -3.98 -1.10
CA PHE A 69 -6.25 -3.24 0.14
C PHE A 69 -5.05 -2.30 0.32
N LEU A 70 -5.24 -1.00 0.08
CA LEU A 70 -4.20 0.01 0.22
C LEU A 70 -4.33 0.73 1.56
N VAL A 71 -3.25 0.79 2.33
CA VAL A 71 -3.17 1.50 3.60
C VAL A 71 -2.18 2.65 3.47
N SER A 72 -2.59 3.85 3.91
CA SER A 72 -1.68 4.98 4.15
C SER A 72 -1.99 5.63 5.49
N LYS A 73 -1.08 6.49 5.96
CA LYS A 73 -1.09 7.12 7.28
C LYS A 73 -0.92 8.62 7.12
N VAL A 74 -1.81 9.39 7.74
CA VAL A 74 -1.74 10.85 7.80
C VAL A 74 -0.57 11.26 8.71
N TRP A 75 0.27 12.17 8.25
CA TRP A 75 1.35 12.72 9.06
C TRP A 75 0.84 13.82 9.98
N HIS A 76 1.42 13.92 11.19
CA HIS A 76 0.93 14.83 12.23
C HIS A 76 0.97 16.31 11.83
N SER A 77 1.84 16.74 10.89
CA SER A 77 1.84 18.12 10.44
C SER A 77 0.70 18.42 9.47
N SER A 78 0.10 17.39 8.86
CA SER A 78 -1.04 17.52 7.95
C SER A 78 -2.38 17.56 8.67
N SER A 79 -2.47 17.13 9.94
CA SER A 79 -3.72 17.15 10.70
C SER A 79 -4.17 18.54 11.16
N ASN A 80 -3.32 19.56 11.06
CA ASN A 80 -3.65 20.93 11.48
C ASN A 80 -4.25 21.80 10.37
N ASN A 81 -4.48 21.24 9.17
CA ASN A 81 -4.96 21.97 7.98
C ASN A 81 -6.36 21.51 7.52
N PHE A 82 -7.15 20.90 8.41
CA PHE A 82 -8.55 20.52 8.16
C PHE A 82 -9.52 21.48 8.83
#